data_AF-A0A4Q3J6W5-F1
#
_entry.id   AF-A0A4Q3J6W5-F1
#
_cell.length_a   1.000
_cell.length_b   1.000
_cell.length_c   1.000
_cell.angle_alpha   90.00
_cell.angle_beta   90.00
_cell.angle_gamma   90.00
#
_symmetry.space_group_name_H-M   'P 1'
#
loop_
_entity.id
_entity.type
_entity.pdbx_description
1 polymer ?
#
loop_
_entity_poly.entity_id
_entity_poly.type
_entity_poly.pdbx_seq_one_letter_code
_entity_poly.pdbx_strand_id
1 'polypeptide(L)'
;AKWSAPAMARLYHQVGAAFDFDRLRAAAGSIPSADHFDRLAVRRLIEDLMNEQVVLTRAVARASKESVGASEAAAEAAVDAWIGPRQSVVEGVRASVDEIEQSGAGWTFAKLTIANSSIREIAASAR
;
A
#
# COMPACT_ATOMS: atom_id res chain seq x y z
N ALA A 1 7.88 7.50 14.42
CA ALA A 1 7.88 8.87 14.97
C ALA A 1 6.81 8.95 16.06
N LYS A 2 7.02 9.73 17.13
CA LYS A 2 6.02 9.96 18.18
C LYS A 2 5.05 11.08 17.75
N TRP A 3 4.31 10.85 16.68
CA TRP A 3 3.29 11.80 16.21
C TRP A 3 1.96 11.53 16.92
N SER A 4 1.10 12.55 16.95
CA SER A 4 -0.29 12.40 17.33
C SER A 4 -1.02 11.42 16.40
N ALA A 5 -1.99 10.69 16.93
CA ALA A 5 -2.77 9.71 16.16
C ALA A 5 -3.48 10.33 14.94
N PRO A 6 -4.09 11.54 15.01
CA PRO A 6 -4.70 12.16 13.83
C PRO A 6 -3.69 12.49 12.72
N ALA A 7 -2.51 13.01 13.08
CA ALA A 7 -1.47 13.34 12.09
C ALA A 7 -0.96 12.07 11.39
N MET A 8 -0.70 11.01 12.16
CA MET A 8 -0.27 9.72 11.61
C MET A 8 -1.37 9.06 10.76
N ALA A 9 -2.64 9.17 11.15
CA ALA A 9 -3.76 8.63 10.39
C ALA A 9 -3.93 9.31 9.03
N ARG A 10 -3.81 10.65 8.95
CA ARG A 10 -3.84 11.36 7.66
C ARG A 10 -2.73 10.88 6.74
N LEU A 11 -1.50 10.76 7.25
CA LEU A 11 -0.39 10.24 6.47
C LEU A 11 -0.63 8.80 6.03
N TYR A 12 -1.18 7.96 6.91
CA TYR A 12 -1.51 6.57 6.59
C TYR A 12 -2.51 6.46 5.44
N HIS A 13 -3.54 7.31 5.42
CA HIS A 13 -4.51 7.37 4.32
C HIS A 13 -3.88 7.82 3.00
N GLN A 14 -3.00 8.83 3.03
CA GLN A 14 -2.33 9.29 1.81
C GLN A 14 -1.33 8.27 1.25
N VAL A 15 -0.61 7.56 2.12
CA VAL A 15 0.19 6.38 1.70
C VAL A 15 -0.72 5.29 1.15
N GLY A 16 -1.90 5.08 1.74
CA GLY A 16 -2.91 4.15 1.24
C GLY A 16 -3.33 4.45 -0.19
N ALA A 17 -3.68 5.70 -0.46
CA ALA A 17 -4.10 6.19 -1.77
C ALA A 17 -2.96 6.10 -2.80
N ALA A 18 -1.75 6.52 -2.43
CA ALA A 18 -0.61 6.50 -3.35
C ALA A 18 -0.18 5.09 -3.80
N PHE A 19 -0.52 4.04 -3.06
CA PHE A 19 -0.13 2.65 -3.35
C PHE A 19 -1.34 1.73 -3.60
N ASP A 20 -2.54 2.30 -3.77
CA ASP A 20 -3.78 1.57 -4.05
C ASP A 20 -4.12 0.48 -3.01
N PHE A 21 -3.72 0.66 -1.74
CA PHE A 21 -3.90 -0.36 -0.71
C PHE A 21 -5.37 -0.73 -0.46
N ASP A 22 -6.28 0.24 -0.52
CA ASP A 22 -7.72 -0.04 -0.37
C ASP A 22 -8.26 -0.88 -1.54
N ARG A 23 -7.81 -0.58 -2.77
CA ARG A 23 -8.15 -1.36 -3.97
C ARG A 23 -7.60 -2.79 -3.88
N LEU A 24 -6.35 -2.97 -3.48
CA LEU A 24 -5.73 -4.29 -3.29
C LEU A 24 -6.42 -5.11 -2.19
N ARG A 25 -6.79 -4.47 -1.06
CA ARG A 25 -7.53 -5.14 0.01
C ARG A 25 -8.95 -5.54 -0.43
N ALA A 26 -9.63 -4.69 -1.20
CA ALA A 26 -10.94 -5.02 -1.77
C ALA A 26 -10.85 -6.19 -2.76
N ALA A 27 -9.83 -6.19 -3.63
CA ALA A 27 -9.54 -7.27 -4.55
C ALA A 27 -9.22 -8.60 -3.83
N ALA A 28 -8.45 -8.55 -2.73
CA ALA A 28 -8.21 -9.74 -1.91
C ALA A 28 -9.49 -10.29 -1.30
N GLY A 29 -10.36 -9.41 -0.79
CA GLY A 29 -11.63 -9.79 -0.19
C GLY A 29 -12.66 -10.37 -1.18
N SER A 30 -12.49 -10.15 -2.48
CA SER A 30 -13.39 -10.70 -3.51
C SER A 30 -12.97 -12.06 -4.06
N ILE A 31 -11.79 -12.58 -3.67
CA ILE A 31 -11.32 -13.89 -4.12
C ILE A 31 -12.25 -15.00 -3.60
N PRO A 32 -12.84 -15.81 -4.50
CA PRO A 32 -13.58 -17.00 -4.09
C PRO A 32 -12.69 -17.92 -3.25
N SER A 33 -13.15 -18.29 -2.06
CA SER A 33 -12.41 -19.17 -1.15
C SER A 33 -13.21 -20.46 -0.95
N ALA A 34 -12.77 -21.56 -1.55
CA ALA A 34 -13.50 -22.82 -1.57
C ALA A 34 -13.32 -23.60 -0.26
N ASP A 35 -12.12 -23.54 0.34
CA ASP A 35 -11.79 -24.29 1.55
C ASP A 35 -11.26 -23.43 2.70
N HIS A 36 -10.89 -24.09 3.80
CA HIS A 36 -10.36 -23.44 4.99
C HIS A 36 -9.02 -22.74 4.75
N PHE A 37 -8.12 -23.35 3.98
CA PHE A 37 -6.79 -22.83 3.72
C PHE A 37 -6.82 -21.66 2.74
N ASP A 38 -7.72 -21.66 1.77
CA ASP A 38 -7.98 -20.51 0.90
C ASP A 38 -8.33 -19.27 1.73
N ARG A 39 -9.27 -19.41 2.68
CA ARG A 39 -9.68 -18.31 3.57
C ARG A 39 -8.53 -17.82 4.44
N LEU A 40 -7.70 -18.73 4.96
CA LEU A 40 -6.50 -18.36 5.72
C LEU A 40 -5.48 -17.62 4.86
N ALA A 41 -5.25 -18.08 3.62
CA ALA A 41 -4.32 -17.46 2.69
C ALA A 41 -4.77 -16.04 2.32
N VAL A 42 -6.04 -15.85 1.99
CA VAL A 42 -6.62 -14.52 1.71
C VAL A 42 -6.51 -13.60 2.93
N ARG A 43 -6.86 -14.09 4.13
CA ARG A 43 -6.72 -13.30 5.36
C ARG A 43 -5.27 -12.88 5.59
N ARG A 44 -4.32 -13.81 5.39
CA ARG A 44 -2.91 -13.53 5.56
C ARG A 44 -2.40 -12.49 4.57
N LEU A 45 -2.83 -12.58 3.31
CA LEU A 45 -2.50 -11.59 2.29
C LEU A 45 -3.01 -10.18 2.65
N ILE A 46 -4.23 -10.08 3.19
CA ILE A 46 -4.78 -8.80 3.68
C ILE A 46 -3.96 -8.25 4.85
N GLU A 47 -3.59 -9.11 5.81
CA GLU A 47 -2.72 -8.73 6.94
C GLU A 47 -1.35 -8.24 6.45
N ASP A 48 -0.76 -8.90 5.46
CA ASP A 48 0.52 -8.50 4.88
C ASP A 48 0.40 -7.12 4.21
N LEU A 49 -0.64 -6.87 3.41
CA LEU A 49 -0.92 -5.56 2.82
C LEU A 49 -1.06 -4.45 3.89
N MET A 50 -1.77 -4.72 4.99
CA MET A 50 -1.89 -3.78 6.10
C MET A 50 -0.53 -3.48 6.74
N ASN A 51 0.31 -4.50 6.92
CA ASN A 51 1.64 -4.34 7.48
C ASN A 51 2.54 -3.52 6.55
N GLU A 52 2.49 -3.74 5.24
CA GLU A 52 3.28 -2.94 4.29
C GLU A 52 2.85 -1.47 4.30
N GLN A 53 1.55 -1.17 4.37
CA GLN A 53 1.05 0.21 4.51
C GLN A 53 1.59 0.88 5.78
N VAL A 54 1.65 0.14 6.90
CA VAL A 54 2.26 0.64 8.16
C VAL A 54 3.75 0.91 8.00
N VAL A 55 4.50 0.01 7.35
CA VAL A 55 5.95 0.17 7.14
C VAL A 55 6.22 1.41 6.28
N LEU A 56 5.52 1.58 5.16
CA LEU A 56 5.66 2.73 4.28
C LEU A 56 5.26 4.03 4.98
N THR A 57 4.13 4.05 5.70
CA THR A 57 3.71 5.22 6.49
C THR A 57 4.77 5.64 7.49
N ARG A 58 5.38 4.68 8.19
CA ARG A 58 6.48 4.96 9.12
C ARG A 58 7.72 5.48 8.42
N ALA A 59 8.03 5.01 7.21
CA ALA A 59 9.16 5.49 6.43
C ALA A 59 8.95 6.96 5.99
N VAL A 60 7.77 7.30 5.46
CA VAL A 60 7.43 8.69 5.11
C VAL A 60 7.47 9.59 6.35
N ALA A 61 6.92 9.12 7.48
CA ALA A 61 6.94 9.86 8.73
C ALA A 61 8.35 10.07 9.29
N ARG A 62 9.29 9.12 9.09
CA ARG A 62 10.71 9.30 9.48
C ARG A 62 11.42 10.35 8.64
N ALA A 63 11.03 10.49 7.37
CA ALA A 63 11.58 11.48 6.44
C ALA A 63 10.93 12.87 6.58
N SER A 64 9.91 13.01 7.44
CA SER A 64 9.06 14.22 7.52
C SER A 64 8.96 14.77 8.95
N LYS A 65 8.47 16.00 9.07
CA LYS A 65 8.03 16.58 10.35
C LYS A 65 6.54 16.32 10.56
N GLU A 66 6.08 16.27 11.82
CA GLU A 66 4.66 16.00 12.13
C GLU A 66 3.70 17.00 11.48
N SER A 67 4.14 18.23 11.19
CA SER A 67 3.34 19.26 10.52
C SER A 67 2.77 18.84 9.16
N VAL A 68 3.35 17.83 8.50
CA VAL A 68 2.77 17.30 7.25
C VAL A 68 1.43 16.60 7.50
N GLY A 69 1.21 16.07 8.71
CA GLY A 69 -0.08 15.49 9.11
C GLY A 69 -1.13 16.51 9.54
N ALA A 70 -0.87 17.82 9.38
CA ALA A 70 -1.83 18.88 9.73
C ALA A 70 -3.03 18.95 8.77
N SER A 71 -2.84 18.58 7.50
CA SER A 71 -3.89 18.55 6.48
C SER A 71 -3.66 17.40 5.51
N GLU A 72 -4.69 17.11 4.70
CA GLU A 72 -4.61 16.10 3.65
C GLU A 72 -3.57 16.46 2.59
N ALA A 73 -3.66 17.67 2.02
CA ALA A 73 -2.73 18.16 1.00
C ALA A 73 -1.27 18.18 1.47
N ALA A 74 -1.02 18.50 2.75
CA ALA A 74 0.35 18.47 3.28
C ALA A 74 0.88 17.04 3.44
N ALA A 75 0.03 16.09 3.78
CA ALA A 75 0.40 14.68 3.87
C ALA A 75 0.62 14.08 2.48
N GLU A 76 -0.22 14.40 1.51
CA GLU A 76 -0.08 14.03 0.10
C GLU A 76 1.26 14.54 -0.46
N ALA A 77 1.55 15.83 -0.32
CA ALA A 77 2.82 16.41 -0.77
C ALA A 77 4.05 15.76 -0.12
N ALA A 78 3.94 15.33 1.15
CA ALA A 78 5.02 14.61 1.82
C ALA A 78 5.20 13.18 1.29
N VAL A 79 4.10 12.50 0.92
CA VAL A 79 4.13 11.19 0.27
C VAL A 79 4.74 11.32 -1.12
N ASP A 80 4.33 12.30 -1.92
CA ASP A 80 4.88 12.54 -3.26
C ASP A 80 6.37 12.87 -3.22
N ALA A 81 6.80 13.75 -2.30
CA ALA A 81 8.21 14.05 -2.11
C ALA A 81 9.03 12.81 -1.71
N TRP A 82 8.44 11.91 -0.91
CA TRP A 82 9.08 10.65 -0.54
C TRP A 82 9.11 9.64 -1.70
N ILE A 83 8.09 9.63 -2.56
CA ILE A 83 8.00 8.81 -3.77
C ILE A 83 8.95 9.29 -4.85
N GLY A 84 9.23 10.59 -5.00
CA GLY A 84 10.03 11.14 -6.11
C GLY A 84 11.31 10.36 -6.43
N PRO A 85 12.20 10.09 -5.46
CA PRO A 85 13.41 9.27 -5.69
C PRO A 85 13.16 7.79 -6.05
N ARG A 86 11.93 7.32 -5.86
CA ARG A 86 11.44 5.94 -6.06
C ARG A 86 10.38 5.85 -7.18
N GLN A 87 10.17 6.94 -7.93
CA GLN A 87 9.01 7.10 -8.80
C GLN A 87 8.89 5.96 -9.81
N SER A 88 9.98 5.58 -10.48
CA SER A 88 9.97 4.49 -11.47
C SER A 88 9.51 3.14 -10.90
N VAL A 89 9.91 2.83 -9.66
CA VAL A 89 9.52 1.58 -8.99
C VAL A 89 8.05 1.63 -8.57
N VAL A 90 7.60 2.76 -8.02
CA VAL A 90 6.20 2.96 -7.61
C VAL A 90 5.25 2.94 -8.82
N GLU A 91 5.63 3.58 -9.93
CA GLU A 91 4.87 3.55 -11.18
C GLU A 91 4.79 2.14 -11.78
N GLY A 92 5.86 1.35 -11.69
CA GLY A 92 5.83 -0.06 -12.11
C GLY A 92 4.82 -0.90 -11.31
N VAL A 93 4.70 -0.66 -10.00
CA VAL A 93 3.68 -1.30 -9.16
C VAL A 93 2.27 -0.90 -9.59
N ARG A 94 2.03 0.41 -9.76
CA ARG A 94 0.72 0.93 -10.20
C ARG A 94 0.34 0.38 -11.58
N ALA A 95 1.26 0.39 -12.53
CA ALA A 95 1.05 -0.13 -13.87
C ALA A 95 0.70 -1.63 -13.86
N SER A 96 1.33 -2.42 -12.98
CA SER A 96 1.01 -3.85 -12.84
C SER A 96 -0.41 -4.08 -12.31
N VAL A 97 -0.85 -3.25 -11.35
CA VAL A 97 -2.23 -3.26 -10.84
C VAL A 97 -3.21 -2.91 -11.96
N ASP A 98 -2.94 -1.85 -12.71
CA ASP A 98 -3.79 -1.40 -13.82
C ASP A 98 -3.86 -2.45 -14.95
N GLU A 99 -2.73 -3.07 -15.31
CA GLU A 99 -2.67 -4.12 -16.34
C GLU A 99 -3.51 -5.35 -15.95
N ILE A 100 -3.44 -5.76 -14.68
CA ILE A 100 -4.25 -6.86 -14.14
C ILE A 100 -5.75 -6.57 -14.31
N GLU A 101 -6.18 -5.36 -13.99
CA GLU A 101 -7.59 -4.96 -14.09
C GLU A 101 -8.05 -4.86 -15.55
N GLN A 102 -7.21 -4.29 -16.42
CA GLN A 102 -7.49 -4.16 -17.85
C GLN A 102 -7.51 -5.50 -18.60
N SER A 103 -6.81 -6.52 -18.08
CA SER A 103 -6.80 -7.86 -18.69
C SER A 103 -8.17 -8.54 -18.74
N GLY A 104 -9.16 -8.08 -17.97
CA GLY A 104 -10.51 -8.66 -17.91
C GLY A 104 -10.59 -10.04 -17.25
N ALA A 105 -9.45 -10.67 -16.94
CA ALA A 105 -9.37 -11.96 -16.26
C ALA A 105 -9.61 -11.87 -14.73
N GLY A 106 -9.80 -10.65 -14.21
CA GLY A 106 -10.03 -10.39 -12.80
C GLY A 106 -8.82 -10.66 -11.90
N TRP A 107 -9.03 -10.49 -10.60
CA TRP A 107 -8.04 -10.71 -9.56
C TRP A 107 -7.95 -12.20 -9.19
N THR A 108 -6.72 -12.69 -9.03
CA THR A 108 -6.43 -14.01 -8.49
C THR A 108 -5.47 -13.89 -7.32
N PHE A 109 -5.39 -14.93 -6.48
CA PHE A 109 -4.44 -14.97 -5.37
C PHE A 109 -2.98 -14.78 -5.84
N ALA A 110 -2.62 -15.39 -6.97
CA ALA A 110 -1.29 -15.26 -7.56
C ALA A 110 -0.99 -13.82 -7.99
N LYS A 111 -1.93 -13.16 -8.67
CA LYS A 111 -1.81 -11.76 -9.10
C LYS A 111 -1.63 -10.81 -7.91
N LEU A 112 -2.41 -10.98 -6.85
CA LEU A 112 -2.23 -10.17 -5.63
C LEU A 112 -0.93 -10.47 -4.88
N THR A 113 -0.45 -11.71 -4.92
CA THR A 113 0.84 -12.06 -4.32
C THR A 113 1.98 -11.33 -5.03
N ILE A 114 1.92 -11.21 -6.36
CA ILE A 114 2.88 -10.44 -7.18
C ILE A 114 2.78 -8.94 -6.89
N ALA A 115 1.57 -8.38 -6.80
CA ALA A 115 1.39 -6.98 -6.43
C ALA A 115 1.97 -6.70 -5.03
N ASN A 116 1.65 -7.55 -4.04
CA ASN A 116 2.15 -7.42 -2.69
C ASN A 116 3.67 -7.60 -2.59
N SER A 117 4.28 -8.51 -3.37
CA SER A 117 5.74 -8.65 -3.38
C SER A 117 6.44 -7.38 -3.85
N SER A 118 5.90 -6.74 -4.89
CA SER A 118 6.47 -5.51 -5.44
C SER A 118 6.37 -4.35 -4.43
N ILE A 119 5.24 -4.23 -3.72
CA ILE A 119 5.09 -3.26 -2.61
C ILE A 119 6.07 -3.57 -1.48
N ARG A 120 6.20 -4.84 -1.10
CA ARG A 120 7.11 -5.27 -0.03
C ARG A 120 8.57 -4.93 -0.34
N GLU A 121 9.00 -5.02 -1.60
CA GLU A 121 10.36 -4.61 -2.00
C GLU A 121 10.59 -3.12 -1.77
N ILE A 122 9.61 -2.26 -2.11
CA ILE A 122 9.66 -0.83 -1.82
C ILE A 122 9.72 -0.60 -0.31
N ALA A 123 8.84 -1.26 0.45
CA ALA A 123 8.77 -1.16 1.90
C ALA A 123 10.06 -1.65 2.58
N ALA A 124 10.72 -2.68 2.06
CA ALA A 124 11.99 -3.19 2.55
C ALA A 124 13.14 -2.21 2.32
N SER A 125 13.20 -1.57 1.14
CA SER A 125 14.20 -0.53 0.84
C SER A 125 14.03 0.75 1.67
N ALA A 126 12.86 0.92 2.28
CA ALA A 126 12.46 2.08 3.05
C ALA A 126 12.68 1.96 4.58
N ARG A 127 13.15 0.79 5.05
CA ARG A 127 13.33 0.52 6.47
C ARG A 127 14.49 1.31 7.07
#